data_AF-A0A542ZIS2-F1
#
_entry.id   AF-A0A542ZIS2-F1
#
_cell.length_a   1.000
_cell.length_b   1.000
_cell.length_c   1.000
_cell.angle_alpha   90.00
_cell.angle_beta   90.00
_cell.angle_gamma   90.00
#
_symmetry.space_group_name_H-M   'P 1'
#
loop_
_entity.id
_entity.type
_entity.pdbx_description
1 polymer ?
#
loop_
_entity_poly.entity_id
_entity_poly.type
_entity_poly.pdbx_seq_one_letter_code
_entity_poly.pdbx_strand_id
1 'polypeptide(L)'
;MTQFHPPLTTQVRHGLHPELHEIAAQLHRDFDDLIGAEVVDRVLDEVAARFVDARVRTFLPLLVHRYARSDLRAVSKSGPGADPVRSRAGGPPPTD
;
A
#
# COMPACT_ATOMS: atom_id res chain seq x y z
N MET A 1 8.75 22.07 -12.24
CA MET A 1 7.67 21.15 -12.68
C MET A 1 7.26 20.31 -11.48
N THR A 2 6.27 20.77 -10.73
CA THR A 2 5.82 20.10 -9.49
C THR A 2 4.51 19.42 -9.81
N GLN A 3 4.52 18.09 -9.94
CA GLN A 3 3.28 17.33 -10.08
C GLN A 3 2.55 17.32 -8.73
N PHE A 4 1.55 18.18 -8.60
CA PHE A 4 0.50 18.04 -7.60
C PHE A 4 -0.42 16.92 -8.09
N HIS A 5 -0.25 15.72 -7.55
CA HIS A 5 -1.26 14.67 -7.70
C HIS A 5 -2.44 15.09 -6.83
N PRO A 6 -3.63 15.34 -7.40
CA PRO A 6 -4.81 15.57 -6.58
C PRO A 6 -5.04 14.31 -5.72
N PRO A 7 -5.50 14.45 -4.47
CA PRO A 7 -6.03 13.28 -3.76
C PRO A 7 -7.14 12.75 -4.66
N LEU A 8 -7.01 11.51 -5.12
CA LEU A 8 -7.98 10.86 -5.99
C LEU A 8 -9.33 10.95 -5.29
N THR A 9 -10.10 11.96 -5.71
CA THR A 9 -11.42 12.27 -5.23
C THR A 9 -12.23 10.99 -5.29
N THR A 10 -12.97 10.69 -4.21
CA THR A 10 -14.16 9.83 -4.00
C THR A 10 -14.68 8.93 -5.13
N GLN A 11 -14.49 9.24 -6.41
CA GLN A 11 -14.82 8.43 -7.58
C GLN A 11 -14.06 7.11 -7.70
N VAL A 12 -12.85 6.97 -7.13
CA VAL A 12 -12.14 5.67 -7.07
C VAL A 12 -12.69 4.76 -5.96
N ARG A 13 -13.47 5.29 -5.02
CA ARG A 13 -13.90 4.52 -3.84
C ARG A 13 -14.76 3.30 -4.22
N HIS A 14 -15.52 3.34 -5.33
CA HIS A 14 -16.45 2.25 -5.69
C HIS A 14 -16.70 2.06 -7.19
N GLY A 15 -15.85 2.62 -8.08
CA GLY A 15 -15.94 2.34 -9.53
C GLY A 15 -15.41 0.95 -9.92
N LEU A 16 -14.96 0.21 -8.91
CA LEU A 16 -14.34 -1.09 -9.03
C LEU A 16 -15.43 -2.16 -8.95
N HIS A 17 -15.44 -3.02 -9.95
CA HIS A 17 -16.15 -4.30 -10.04
C HIS A 17 -16.58 -4.83 -8.66
N PRO A 18 -17.82 -5.33 -8.45
CA PRO A 18 -18.29 -5.80 -7.13
C PRO A 18 -17.31 -6.74 -6.41
N GLU A 19 -16.56 -7.54 -7.19
CA GLU A 19 -15.47 -8.38 -6.70
C GLU A 19 -14.34 -7.62 -5.97
N LEU A 20 -13.99 -6.40 -6.38
CA LEU A 20 -12.97 -5.59 -5.73
C LEU A 20 -13.44 -5.01 -4.40
N HIS A 21 -14.75 -4.75 -4.24
CA HIS A 21 -15.30 -4.37 -2.94
C HIS A 21 -15.22 -5.53 -1.94
N GLU A 22 -15.55 -6.76 -2.38
CA GLU A 22 -15.41 -7.96 -1.54
C GLU A 22 -13.95 -8.20 -1.14
N ILE A 23 -13.01 -7.99 -2.06
CA ILE A 23 -11.57 -8.08 -1.81
C ILE A 23 -11.13 -7.04 -0.79
N ALA A 24 -11.53 -5.78 -0.94
CA ALA A 24 -11.19 -4.72 0.01
C ALA A 24 -11.72 -5.06 1.41
N ALA A 25 -12.99 -5.44 1.51
CA ALA A 25 -13.61 -5.84 2.78
C ALA A 25 -12.90 -7.03 3.43
N GLN A 26 -12.44 -8.01 2.64
CA GLN A 26 -11.67 -9.14 3.15
C GLN A 26 -10.29 -8.70 3.68
N LEU A 27 -9.58 -7.82 2.97
CA LEU A 27 -8.27 -7.34 3.41
C LEU A 27 -8.37 -6.47 4.66
N HIS A 28 -9.41 -5.64 4.77
CA HIS A 28 -9.67 -4.87 5.99
C HIS A 28 -9.87 -5.78 7.21
N ARG A 29 -10.73 -6.81 7.09
CA ARG A 29 -10.91 -7.80 8.17
C ARG A 29 -9.62 -8.50 8.57
N ASP A 30 -8.73 -8.77 7.62
CA ASP A 30 -7.51 -9.54 7.86
C ASP A 30 -6.36 -8.69 8.43
N PHE A 31 -6.33 -7.38 8.16
CA PHE A 31 -5.15 -6.52 8.39
C PHE A 31 -5.40 -5.23 9.18
N ASP A 32 -6.65 -4.76 9.32
CA ASP A 32 -6.93 -3.51 10.01
C ASP A 32 -6.40 -3.51 11.45
N ASP A 33 -6.64 -4.61 12.18
CA ASP A 33 -6.17 -4.77 13.56
C ASP A 33 -4.65 -4.91 13.67
N LEU A 34 -3.95 -5.24 12.58
CA LEU A 34 -2.51 -5.50 12.58
C LEU A 34 -1.69 -4.26 12.20
N ILE A 35 -2.15 -3.50 11.22
CA ILE A 35 -1.38 -2.41 10.60
C ILE A 35 -2.19 -1.12 10.39
N GLY A 36 -3.50 -1.15 10.69
CA GLY A 36 -4.40 -0.01 10.54
C GLY A 36 -5.07 0.06 9.16
N ALA A 37 -6.35 0.42 9.16
CA ALA A 37 -7.17 0.54 7.95
C ALA A 37 -6.61 1.53 6.92
N GLU A 38 -5.99 2.63 7.38
CA GLU A 38 -5.38 3.62 6.48
C GLU A 38 -4.22 3.03 5.65
N VAL A 39 -3.46 2.10 6.22
CA VAL A 39 -2.38 1.41 5.51
C VAL A 39 -2.95 0.40 4.51
N VAL A 40 -4.03 -0.29 4.89
CA VAL A 40 -4.76 -1.21 4.01
C VAL A 40 -5.30 -0.47 2.78
N ASP A 41 -5.99 0.65 2.99
CA ASP A 41 -6.52 1.52 1.92
C ASP A 41 -5.41 1.99 0.98
N ARG A 42 -4.31 2.50 1.55
CA ARG A 42 -3.19 3.00 0.77
C ARG A 42 -2.57 1.92 -0.12
N VAL A 43 -2.34 0.73 0.41
CA VAL A 43 -1.76 -0.38 -0.36
C VAL A 43 -2.73 -0.83 -1.46
N LEU A 44 -4.03 -0.87 -1.16
CA LEU A 44 -5.06 -1.19 -2.15
C LEU A 44 -5.07 -0.19 -3.31
N ASP A 45 -5.02 1.11 -3.01
CA ASP A 45 -4.96 2.17 -4.02
C ASP A 45 -3.68 2.08 -4.85
N GLU A 46 -2.53 1.90 -4.21
CA GLU A 46 -1.24 1.76 -4.90
C GLU A 46 -1.22 0.53 -5.82
N VAL A 47 -1.82 -0.59 -5.40
CA VAL A 47 -1.92 -1.79 -6.23
C VAL A 47 -2.92 -1.61 -7.37
N ALA A 48 -4.09 -1.03 -7.11
CA ALA A 48 -5.12 -0.78 -8.12
C ALA A 48 -4.61 0.18 -9.22
N ALA A 49 -3.85 1.21 -8.83
CA ALA A 49 -3.24 2.16 -9.76
C ALA A 49 -2.29 1.48 -10.77
N ARG A 50 -1.61 0.38 -10.39
CA ARG A 50 -0.75 -0.40 -11.31
C ARG A 50 -1.52 -0.99 -12.50
N PHE A 51 -2.84 -1.11 -12.38
CA PHE A 51 -3.71 -1.73 -13.39
C PHE A 51 -4.66 -0.73 -14.06
N VAL A 52 -4.51 0.59 -13.84
CA VAL A 52 -5.42 1.61 -14.39
C VAL A 52 -5.51 1.55 -15.92
N ASP A 53 -4.38 1.27 -16.59
CA ASP A 53 -4.27 1.15 -18.05
C ASP A 53 -4.38 -0.29 -18.57
N ALA A 54 -4.77 -1.25 -17.71
CA ALA A 54 -4.86 -2.65 -18.10
C ALA A 54 -6.01 -2.87 -19.11
N ARG A 55 -5.65 -3.39 -20.30
CA ARG A 55 -6.61 -3.72 -21.38
C ARG A 55 -7.48 -4.93 -21.05
N VAL A 56 -6.98 -5.87 -20.24
CA VAL A 56 -7.72 -7.05 -19.80
C VAL A 56 -8.06 -6.90 -18.33
N ARG A 57 -9.35 -6.71 -18.05
CA ARG A 57 -9.86 -6.43 -16.68
C ARG A 57 -10.41 -7.65 -15.97
N THR A 58 -10.65 -8.76 -16.68
CA THR A 58 -11.25 -10.00 -16.15
C THR A 58 -10.45 -10.62 -15.00
N PHE A 59 -9.12 -10.44 -14.98
CA PHE A 59 -8.25 -10.97 -13.93
C PHE A 59 -7.83 -9.92 -12.90
N LEU A 60 -8.27 -8.68 -13.06
CA LEU A 60 -7.86 -7.55 -12.22
C LEU A 60 -8.21 -7.78 -10.74
N PRO A 61 -9.40 -8.30 -10.38
CA PRO A 61 -9.72 -8.63 -8.99
C PRO A 61 -8.73 -9.62 -8.37
N LEU A 62 -8.44 -10.73 -9.06
CA LEU A 62 -7.49 -11.74 -8.59
C LEU A 62 -6.08 -11.18 -8.40
N LEU A 63 -5.62 -10.35 -9.34
CA LEU A 63 -4.30 -9.73 -9.28
C LEU A 63 -4.21 -8.72 -8.14
N VAL A 64 -5.21 -7.84 -8.01
CA VAL A 64 -5.26 -6.84 -6.93
C VAL A 64 -5.25 -7.53 -5.57
N HIS A 65 -6.10 -8.55 -5.36
CA HIS A 65 -6.10 -9.31 -4.10
C HIS A 65 -4.73 -9.94 -3.82
N ARG A 66 -4.11 -10.59 -4.82
CA ARG A 66 -2.81 -11.26 -4.66
C ARG A 66 -1.71 -10.28 -4.28
N TYR A 67 -1.60 -9.16 -5.01
CA TYR A 67 -0.54 -8.18 -4.77
C TYR A 67 -0.77 -7.40 -3.48
N ALA A 68 -2.00 -6.93 -3.22
CA ALA A 68 -2.32 -6.22 -1.99
C ALA A 68 -2.05 -7.11 -0.75
N ARG A 69 -2.49 -8.37 -0.77
CA ARG A 69 -2.21 -9.30 0.33
C ARG A 69 -0.71 -9.58 0.53
N SER A 70 0.06 -9.64 -0.55
CA SER A 70 1.51 -9.81 -0.47
C SER A 70 2.19 -8.59 0.16
N ASP A 71 1.83 -7.40 -0.30
CA ASP A 71 2.38 -6.13 0.16
C ASP A 71 2.00 -5.88 1.62
N LEU A 72 0.74 -6.11 2.02
CA LEU A 72 0.28 -6.01 3.41
C LEU A 72 0.99 -7.00 4.35
N ARG A 73 1.25 -8.23 3.90
CA ARG A 73 2.05 -9.21 4.66
C ARG A 73 3.50 -8.78 4.83
N ALA A 74 4.07 -8.07 3.86
CA ALA A 74 5.42 -7.54 3.99
C ALA A 74 5.44 -6.40 5.02
N VAL A 75 4.49 -5.47 4.93
CA VAL A 75 4.34 -4.34 5.86
C VAL A 75 4.11 -4.82 7.29
N SER A 76 3.22 -5.80 7.50
CA SER A 76 2.94 -6.33 8.84
C SER A 76 4.13 -7.05 9.47
N LYS A 77 5.02 -7.65 8.67
CA LYS A 77 6.26 -8.25 9.15
C LYS A 77 7.34 -7.22 9.50
N SER A 78 7.34 -6.08 8.82
CA SER A 78 8.30 -4.99 9.08
C SER A 78 7.93 -4.16 10.32
N GLY A 79 6.67 -4.21 10.76
CA GLY A 79 6.16 -3.56 11.98
C GLY A 79 6.19 -2.01 11.90
N PRO A 80 5.28 -1.30 12.59
CA PRO A 80 5.32 0.16 12.72
C PRO A 80 6.42 0.63 13.69
N GLY A 81 7.65 0.14 13.52
CA GLY A 81 8.79 0.40 14.41
C GLY A 81 10.16 0.31 13.75
N ALA A 82 10.25 0.09 12.45
CA ALA A 82 11.53 0.21 11.73
C ALA A 82 11.82 1.69 11.42
N ASP A 83 12.07 2.49 12.47
CA ASP A 83 12.85 3.72 12.33
C ASP A 83 14.23 3.32 11.81
N PRO A 84 14.67 3.73 10.61
CA PRO A 84 16.08 3.69 10.29
C PRO A 84 16.71 4.84 11.08
N VAL A 85 17.04 4.61 12.35
CA VAL A 85 17.90 5.52 13.10
C VAL A 85 19.21 5.59 12.31
N ARG A 86 19.30 6.69 11.58
CA ARG A 86 20.33 6.98 10.61
C ARG A 86 21.64 7.05 11.38
N SER A 87 22.50 6.06 11.15
CA SER A 87 23.92 6.10 11.44
C SER A 87 24.49 7.48 11.13
N ARG A 88 24.60 8.32 12.16
CA ARG A 88 25.28 9.62 12.07
C ARG A 88 25.91 9.95 13.43
N ALA A 89 26.73 9.04 13.91
CA ALA A 89 27.78 9.34 14.86
C ALA A 89 29.12 9.02 14.19
N GLY A 90 29.44 9.80 13.15
CA GLY A 90 30.81 9.94 12.69
C GLY A 90 31.54 10.80 13.72
N GLY A 91 32.16 10.15 14.71
CA GLY A 91 33.14 10.83 15.56
C GLY A 91 34.40 11.14 14.73
N PRO A 92 35.03 12.31 14.90
CA PRO A 92 36.30 12.59 14.23
C PRO A 92 37.41 11.67 14.78
N PRO A 93 38.41 11.30 13.95
CA PRO A 93 39.50 10.45 14.41
C PRO A 93 40.39 11.20 15.42
N PRO A 94 40.96 10.51 16.43
CA PRO A 94 41.98 11.10 17.28
C PRO A 94 43.23 11.39 16.45
N THR A 95 43.73 12.61 16.58
CA THR A 95 45.02 13.04 16.03
C THR A 95 46.06 12.80 17.13
N ASP A 96 47.00 11.90 16.89
CA ASP A 96 48.30 11.84 17.56
C ASP A 96 49.38 11.82 16.48
#